data_AF-M7SRN6-F1
#
_entry.id   AF-M7SRN6-F1
#
_cell.length_a   1.000
_cell.length_b   1.000
_cell.length_c   1.000
_cell.angle_alpha   90.00
_cell.angle_beta   90.00
_cell.angle_gamma   90.00
#
_symmetry.space_group_name_H-M   'P 1'
#
loop_
_entity.id
_entity.type
_entity.pdbx_description
1 polymer ?
#
loop_
_entity_poly.entity_id
_entity_poly.type
_entity_poly.pdbx_seq_one_letter_code
_entity_poly.pdbx_strand_id
1 'polypeptide(L)'
;MIGASVITLAKNLYSKDARFIFELLQNADDNDYSRANSAGVTPFVSFQVYRDRIIVECNEDGFTEANLRAICNVGKSSKTGAQGYIGEKGIGFKSVFKVAWKVHIQSGDYSFCFKHRKGQSGMGMISPEWEEPLEMLKAPLTRTTLFLHSEGDEVYEHTQQRNIASQLNELQPKMLLFLKNLKRISIHFYDEDDYEVSLAVLSVSYPDESNRVIVHKSETRKGDT
;
A
#
# COMPACT_ATOMS: atom_id res chain seq x y z
N MET A 1 9.47 14.46 9.56
CA MET A 1 9.88 13.43 10.56
C MET A 1 8.76 13.01 11.52
N ILE A 2 7.73 13.82 11.80
CA ILE A 2 6.65 13.43 12.75
C ILE A 2 5.73 12.34 12.18
N GLY A 3 5.37 12.38 10.90
CA GLY A 3 4.51 11.39 10.25
C GLY A 3 5.04 9.97 10.27
N ALA A 4 6.32 9.80 9.90
CA ALA A 4 7.02 8.54 9.98
C ALA A 4 6.97 7.95 11.42
N SER A 5 7.10 8.79 12.45
CA SER A 5 7.03 8.34 13.86
C SER A 5 5.63 7.87 14.28
N VAL A 6 4.56 8.54 13.82
CA VAL A 6 3.17 8.14 14.12
C VAL A 6 2.81 6.85 13.39
N ILE A 7 3.18 6.73 12.11
CA ILE A 7 3.00 5.48 11.37
C ILE A 7 3.82 4.35 12.02
N THR A 8 5.03 4.64 12.48
CA THR A 8 5.87 3.66 13.21
C THR A 8 5.23 3.24 14.54
N LEU A 9 4.63 4.18 15.27
CA LEU A 9 3.91 3.86 16.50
C LEU A 9 2.68 3.00 16.19
N ALA A 10 1.90 3.34 15.17
CA ALA A 10 0.81 2.53 14.67
C ALA A 10 1.30 1.11 14.33
N LYS A 11 2.39 0.96 13.56
CA LYS A 11 3.01 -0.34 13.24
C LYS A 11 3.35 -1.21 14.46
N ASN A 12 3.58 -0.61 15.63
CA ASN A 12 3.84 -1.32 16.88
C ASN A 12 2.57 -1.64 17.69
N LEU A 13 1.49 -0.90 17.46
CA LEU A 13 0.18 -1.11 18.09
C LEU A 13 -0.67 -2.15 17.35
N TYR A 14 -0.49 -2.28 16.03
CA TYR A 14 -1.21 -3.25 15.21
C TYR A 14 -0.48 -4.61 15.16
N SER A 15 -1.24 -5.67 14.89
CA SER A 15 -0.71 -7.05 14.85
C SER A 15 0.43 -7.20 13.84
N LYS A 16 1.33 -8.18 14.04
CA LYS A 16 2.47 -8.44 13.15
C LYS A 16 2.08 -8.70 11.70
N ASP A 17 0.81 -9.06 11.47
CA ASP A 17 0.24 -9.37 10.17
C ASP A 17 -0.28 -8.10 9.45
N ALA A 18 -0.58 -7.03 10.19
CA ALA A 18 -1.04 -5.73 9.66
C ALA A 18 0.09 -4.82 9.17
N ARG A 19 1.35 -5.22 9.44
CA ARG A 19 2.50 -4.35 9.22
C ARG A 19 2.65 -3.93 7.75
N PHE A 20 2.32 -4.81 6.80
CA PHE A 20 2.54 -4.52 5.38
C PHE A 20 1.65 -3.38 4.85
N ILE A 21 0.42 -3.21 5.36
CA ILE A 21 -0.48 -2.11 4.98
C ILE A 21 0.15 -0.77 5.37
N PHE A 22 0.70 -0.67 6.58
CA PHE A 22 1.37 0.55 7.03
C PHE A 22 2.70 0.80 6.33
N GLU A 23 3.41 -0.25 5.90
CA GLU A 23 4.60 -0.10 5.04
C GLU A 23 4.22 0.45 3.66
N LEU A 24 3.13 -0.05 3.06
CA LEU A 24 2.61 0.47 1.78
C LEU A 24 2.12 1.93 1.92
N LEU A 25 1.39 2.23 3.00
CA LEU A 25 0.94 3.60 3.29
C LEU A 25 2.11 4.55 3.49
N GLN A 26 3.15 4.12 4.20
CA GLN A 26 4.36 4.92 4.38
C GLN A 26 5.08 5.13 3.04
N ASN A 27 5.23 4.09 2.22
CA ASN A 27 5.85 4.22 0.91
C ASN A 27 5.10 5.22 0.02
N ALA A 28 3.76 5.18 0.05
CA ALA A 28 2.95 6.17 -0.65
C ALA A 28 3.15 7.58 -0.08
N ASP A 29 3.10 7.77 1.24
CA ASP A 29 3.30 9.08 1.87
C ASP A 29 4.71 9.67 1.65
N ASP A 30 5.72 8.82 1.51
CA ASP A 30 7.11 9.23 1.29
C ASP A 30 7.41 9.65 -0.17
N ASN A 31 6.47 9.45 -1.11
CA ASN A 31 6.63 9.83 -2.53
C ASN A 31 6.46 11.34 -2.76
N ASP A 32 6.83 11.78 -3.97
CA ASP A 32 6.60 13.15 -4.45
C ASP A 32 5.29 13.24 -5.24
N TYR A 33 4.52 14.29 -4.98
CA TYR A 33 3.21 14.55 -5.58
C TYR A 33 3.16 15.92 -6.27
N SER A 34 4.29 16.38 -6.80
CA SER A 34 4.40 17.73 -7.37
C SER A 34 3.47 17.92 -8.58
N ARG A 35 3.28 16.88 -9.40
CA ARG A 35 2.38 16.90 -10.56
C ARG A 35 0.92 16.95 -10.14
N ALA A 36 0.53 16.12 -9.16
CA ALA A 36 -0.83 16.13 -8.62
C ALA A 36 -1.17 17.51 -8.02
N ASN A 37 -0.28 18.05 -7.19
CA ASN A 37 -0.46 19.37 -6.58
C ASN A 37 -0.54 20.50 -7.63
N SER A 38 0.33 20.48 -8.65
CA SER A 38 0.31 21.48 -9.72
C SER A 38 -0.97 21.44 -10.55
N ALA A 39 -1.60 20.27 -10.66
CA ALA A 39 -2.89 20.07 -11.33
C ALA A 39 -4.10 20.33 -10.41
N GLY A 40 -3.89 20.75 -9.15
CA GLY A 40 -4.97 20.92 -8.17
C GLY A 40 -5.65 19.61 -7.75
N VAL A 41 -4.99 18.47 -7.95
CA VAL A 41 -5.50 17.15 -7.62
C VAL A 41 -4.97 16.71 -6.26
N THR A 42 -5.87 16.32 -5.35
CA THR A 42 -5.53 15.84 -4.01
C THR A 42 -4.63 14.60 -4.05
N PRO A 43 -3.46 14.61 -3.39
CA PRO A 43 -2.64 13.42 -3.20
C PRO A 43 -3.40 12.30 -2.47
N PHE A 44 -3.42 11.10 -3.07
CA PHE A 44 -4.17 9.97 -2.53
C PHE A 44 -3.41 8.65 -2.64
N VAL A 45 -3.88 7.70 -1.83
CA VAL A 45 -3.64 6.26 -2.01
C VAL A 45 -4.98 5.52 -1.99
N SER A 46 -5.15 4.52 -2.86
CA SER A 46 -6.29 3.60 -2.85
C SER A 46 -5.82 2.19 -2.57
N PHE A 47 -6.61 1.45 -1.79
CA PHE A 47 -6.47 0.01 -1.59
C PHE A 47 -7.72 -0.66 -2.19
N GLN A 48 -7.55 -1.52 -3.18
CA GLN A 48 -8.61 -2.27 -3.82
C GLN A 48 -8.40 -3.75 -3.51
N VAL A 49 -9.27 -4.32 -2.69
CA VAL A 49 -9.13 -5.67 -2.13
C VAL A 49 -10.07 -6.61 -2.88
N TYR A 50 -9.48 -7.49 -3.66
CA TYR A 50 -10.14 -8.59 -4.36
C TYR A 50 -9.90 -9.90 -3.63
N ARG A 51 -10.49 -11.00 -4.13
CA ARG A 51 -10.26 -12.34 -3.59
C ARG A 51 -8.81 -12.77 -3.70
N ASP A 52 -8.19 -12.58 -4.87
CA ASP A 52 -6.87 -13.12 -5.22
C ASP A 52 -5.75 -12.08 -5.23
N ARG A 53 -6.11 -10.79 -5.13
CA ARG A 53 -5.16 -9.68 -5.25
C ARG A 53 -5.54 -8.46 -4.43
N ILE A 54 -4.55 -7.64 -4.14
CA ILE A 54 -4.74 -6.26 -3.67
C ILE A 54 -4.10 -5.33 -4.69
N ILE A 55 -4.84 -4.35 -5.18
CA ILE A 55 -4.29 -3.27 -6.03
C ILE A 55 -4.14 -2.03 -5.16
N VAL A 56 -2.93 -1.49 -5.12
CA VAL A 56 -2.61 -0.24 -4.42
C VAL A 56 -2.24 0.81 -5.44
N GLU A 57 -2.95 1.93 -5.46
CA GLU A 57 -2.65 3.01 -6.39
C GLU A 57 -2.39 4.31 -5.66
N CYS A 58 -1.47 5.11 -6.18
CA CYS A 58 -1.27 6.48 -5.74
C CYS A 58 -0.92 7.38 -6.91
N ASN A 59 -1.39 8.62 -6.88
CA ASN A 59 -1.16 9.62 -7.94
C ASN A 59 0.16 10.39 -7.75
N GLU A 60 1.21 9.66 -7.37
CA GLU A 60 2.56 10.20 -7.21
C GLU A 60 3.24 10.43 -8.57
N ASP A 61 4.35 11.15 -8.58
CA ASP A 61 5.02 11.64 -9.80
C ASP A 61 5.61 10.53 -10.69
N GLY A 62 5.91 9.37 -10.10
CA GLY A 62 6.39 8.15 -10.73
C GLY A 62 7.71 7.65 -10.15
N PHE A 63 8.01 6.37 -10.37
CA PHE A 63 9.28 5.76 -9.99
C PHE A 63 10.44 6.40 -10.74
N THR A 64 11.52 6.63 -10.01
CA THR A 64 12.84 6.93 -10.57
C THR A 64 13.73 5.69 -10.54
N GLU A 65 14.86 5.72 -11.26
CA GLU A 65 15.89 4.70 -11.17
C GLU A 65 16.37 4.51 -9.71
N ALA A 66 16.45 5.59 -8.94
CA ALA A 66 16.81 5.53 -7.53
C ALA A 66 15.76 4.78 -6.69
N ASN A 67 14.46 4.93 -7.00
CA ASN A 67 13.40 4.15 -6.36
C ASN A 67 13.55 2.66 -6.69
N LEU A 68 13.77 2.32 -7.97
CA LEU A 68 13.99 0.95 -8.42
C LEU A 68 15.20 0.31 -7.70
N ARG A 69 16.34 1.00 -7.65
CA ARG A 69 17.53 0.51 -6.92
C ARG A 69 17.26 0.33 -5.44
N ALA A 70 16.57 1.29 -4.81
CA ALA A 70 16.26 1.22 -3.38
C ALA A 70 15.33 0.05 -3.03
N ILE A 71 14.32 -0.23 -3.87
CA ILE A 71 13.41 -1.36 -3.62
C ILE A 71 14.10 -2.71 -3.85
N CYS A 72 15.13 -2.78 -4.69
CA CYS A 72 15.96 -3.98 -4.89
C CYS A 72 17.00 -4.19 -3.78
N ASN A 73 17.29 -3.19 -2.93
CA ASN A 73 18.31 -3.36 -1.90
C ASN A 73 17.85 -4.29 -0.77
N VAL A 74 18.78 -5.15 -0.34
CA VAL A 74 18.74 -5.82 0.95
C VAL A 74 19.25 -4.80 1.97
N GLY A 75 18.35 -4.15 2.72
CA GLY A 75 18.78 -3.41 3.90
C GLY A 75 19.63 -4.34 4.77
N LYS A 76 20.74 -3.89 5.36
CA LYS A 76 21.84 -4.72 5.92
C LYS A 76 21.34 -5.80 6.89
N SER A 77 20.85 -6.91 6.34
CA SER A 77 20.24 -8.01 7.06
C SER A 77 21.30 -9.07 7.25
N SER A 78 22.31 -8.70 8.02
CA SER A 78 23.26 -9.63 8.62
C SER A 78 23.21 -9.41 10.11
N LYS A 79 22.23 -10.05 10.77
CA LYS A 79 22.37 -10.70 12.08
C LYS A 79 20.99 -11.13 12.60
N THR A 80 20.89 -12.43 12.82
CA THR A 80 20.07 -13.10 13.83
C THR A 80 19.65 -12.20 14.99
N GLY A 81 18.33 -12.06 15.19
CA GLY A 81 17.74 -11.63 16.45
C GLY A 81 18.06 -10.20 16.91
N ALA A 82 17.33 -9.20 16.41
CA ALA A 82 17.17 -7.94 17.15
C ALA A 82 15.88 -7.23 16.72
N GLN A 83 15.03 -6.97 17.71
CA GLN A 83 13.90 -6.05 17.66
C GLN A 83 14.29 -4.70 17.03
N GLY A 84 13.44 -4.21 16.14
CA GLY A 84 13.30 -2.79 15.80
C GLY A 84 14.48 -2.18 15.05
N TYR A 85 14.43 -2.19 13.72
CA TYR A 85 15.29 -1.32 12.93
C TYR A 85 14.52 -0.50 11.90
N ILE A 86 14.96 0.75 11.86
CA ILE A 86 14.38 1.96 11.31
C ILE A 86 14.66 2.04 9.80
N GLY A 87 13.66 2.42 9.01
CA GLY A 87 13.82 3.36 7.89
C GLY A 87 14.81 3.06 6.75
N GLU A 88 15.23 1.82 6.51
CA GLU A 88 15.92 1.48 5.27
C GLU A 88 14.89 1.16 4.18
N LYS A 89 14.81 2.02 3.14
CA LYS A 89 14.04 1.74 1.92
C LYS A 89 14.39 0.33 1.47
N GLY A 90 13.37 -0.50 1.33
CA GLY A 90 13.54 -1.91 1.02
C GLY A 90 12.95 -2.82 2.09
N ILE A 91 13.37 -2.77 3.36
CA ILE A 91 12.93 -3.77 4.38
C ILE A 91 11.41 -3.75 4.58
N GLY A 92 10.81 -2.56 4.63
CA GLY A 92 9.37 -2.38 4.74
C GLY A 92 8.59 -3.00 3.58
N PHE A 93 9.06 -2.78 2.35
CA PHE A 93 8.44 -3.36 1.16
C PHE A 93 8.41 -4.90 1.21
N LYS A 94 9.46 -5.56 1.71
CA LYS A 94 9.51 -7.04 1.71
C LYS A 94 8.44 -7.68 2.59
N SER A 95 7.84 -6.93 3.52
CA SER A 95 6.74 -7.42 4.35
C SER A 95 5.50 -7.83 3.54
N VAL A 96 5.33 -7.31 2.32
CA VAL A 96 4.23 -7.69 1.41
C VAL A 96 4.29 -9.17 1.01
N PHE A 97 5.47 -9.79 0.97
CA PHE A 97 5.62 -11.20 0.58
C PHE A 97 5.09 -12.19 1.63
N LYS A 98 4.69 -11.69 2.82
CA LYS A 98 3.93 -12.49 3.79
C LYS A 98 2.54 -12.87 3.26
N VAL A 99 1.93 -11.99 2.48
CA VAL A 99 0.57 -12.17 1.94
C VAL A 99 0.57 -12.43 0.44
N ALA A 100 1.56 -11.91 -0.28
CA ALA A 100 1.66 -12.02 -1.74
C ALA A 100 2.83 -12.90 -2.20
N TRP A 101 2.62 -13.70 -3.25
CA TRP A 101 3.71 -14.42 -3.90
C TRP A 101 4.33 -13.65 -5.05
N LYS A 102 3.59 -12.72 -5.65
CA LYS A 102 4.05 -11.82 -6.71
C LYS A 102 3.61 -10.40 -6.41
N VAL A 103 4.49 -9.45 -6.68
CA VAL A 103 4.20 -8.01 -6.61
C VAL A 103 4.59 -7.40 -7.93
N HIS A 104 3.62 -6.83 -8.66
CA HIS A 104 3.85 -6.13 -9.92
C HIS A 104 3.70 -4.64 -9.70
N ILE A 105 4.66 -3.85 -10.18
CA ILE A 105 4.68 -2.40 -10.06
C ILE A 105 4.68 -1.81 -11.46
N GLN A 106 3.71 -0.92 -11.71
CA GLN A 106 3.59 -0.11 -12.92
C GLN A 106 3.67 1.36 -12.53
N SER A 107 4.64 2.09 -13.10
CA SER A 107 4.88 3.49 -12.76
C SER A 107 5.64 4.20 -13.87
N GLY A 108 4.96 5.06 -14.63
CA GLY A 108 5.53 5.68 -15.83
C GLY A 108 6.02 4.61 -16.81
N ASP A 109 7.29 4.69 -17.20
CA ASP A 109 7.94 3.72 -18.12
C ASP A 109 8.39 2.43 -17.41
N TYR A 110 8.23 2.34 -16.08
CA TYR A 110 8.61 1.15 -15.32
C TYR A 110 7.44 0.18 -15.20
N SER A 111 7.65 -1.06 -15.65
CA SER A 111 6.76 -2.18 -15.38
C SER A 111 7.58 -3.44 -15.07
N PHE A 112 7.57 -3.86 -13.81
CA PHE A 112 8.39 -4.98 -13.34
C PHE A 112 7.73 -5.67 -12.15
N CYS A 113 8.07 -6.93 -11.92
CA CYS A 113 7.56 -7.69 -10.81
C CYS A 113 8.66 -8.34 -9.97
N PHE A 114 8.31 -8.67 -8.74
CA PHE A 114 9.08 -9.52 -7.86
C PHE A 114 8.26 -10.77 -7.58
N LYS A 115 8.91 -11.94 -7.54
CA LYS A 115 8.25 -13.23 -7.30
C LYS A 115 8.96 -13.96 -6.17
N HIS A 116 8.25 -14.23 -5.08
CA HIS A 116 8.77 -14.99 -3.96
C HIS A 116 7.68 -15.86 -3.33
N ARG A 117 7.94 -17.16 -3.22
CA ARG A 117 7.07 -18.14 -2.56
C ARG A 117 7.65 -18.60 -1.23
N LYS A 118 6.77 -19.02 -0.31
CA LYS A 118 7.16 -19.62 0.98
C LYS A 118 8.18 -20.75 0.75
N GLY A 119 9.25 -20.77 1.54
CA GLY A 119 10.32 -21.78 1.45
C GLY A 119 11.46 -21.45 0.48
N GLN A 120 11.38 -20.36 -0.29
CA GLN A 120 12.48 -19.91 -1.16
C GLN A 120 13.54 -19.10 -0.39
N SER A 121 14.72 -18.90 -1.00
CA SER A 121 15.89 -18.24 -0.41
C SER A 121 15.71 -16.74 -0.08
N GLY A 122 14.61 -16.12 -0.51
CA GLY A 122 14.36 -14.68 -0.37
C GLY A 122 14.90 -13.83 -1.53
N MET A 123 15.73 -14.39 -2.42
CA MET A 123 16.31 -13.67 -3.58
C MET A 123 15.26 -13.05 -4.51
N GLY A 124 14.11 -13.71 -4.67
CA GLY A 124 12.99 -13.22 -5.47
C GLY A 124 12.32 -11.96 -4.91
N MET A 125 12.58 -11.59 -3.65
CA MET A 125 12.08 -10.35 -3.05
C MET A 125 12.92 -9.11 -3.42
N ILE A 126 14.08 -9.30 -4.06
CA ILE A 126 15.04 -8.23 -4.40
C ILE A 126 15.47 -8.22 -5.86
N SER A 127 15.13 -9.28 -6.61
CA SER A 127 15.50 -9.43 -8.01
C SER A 127 14.25 -9.17 -8.86
N PRO A 128 14.11 -7.97 -9.46
CA PRO A 128 12.95 -7.67 -10.29
C PRO A 128 13.08 -8.36 -11.65
N GLU A 129 11.94 -8.74 -12.21
CA GLU A 129 11.79 -9.21 -13.58
C GLU A 129 10.93 -8.17 -14.33
N TRP A 130 11.42 -7.67 -15.46
CA TRP A 130 10.62 -6.81 -16.32
C TRP A 130 9.39 -7.58 -16.84
N GLU A 131 8.23 -6.93 -16.83
CA GLU A 131 6.97 -7.51 -17.25
C GLU A 131 6.15 -6.46 -17.99
N GLU A 132 5.52 -6.82 -19.09
CA GLU A 132 4.69 -5.87 -19.85
C GLU A 132 3.53 -5.34 -19.00
N PRO A 133 3.13 -4.05 -19.15
CA PRO A 133 1.97 -3.49 -18.47
C PRO A 133 0.71 -4.30 -18.74
N LEU A 134 -0.03 -4.69 -17.68
CA LEU A 134 -1.33 -5.33 -17.82
C LEU A 134 -2.38 -4.36 -18.38
N GLU A 135 -2.24 -3.08 -18.00
CA GLU A 135 -3.11 -1.98 -18.40
C GLU A 135 -2.30 -0.71 -18.60
N MET A 136 -2.75 0.12 -19.53
CA MET A 136 -2.22 1.47 -19.74
C MET A 136 -2.77 2.42 -18.67
N LEU A 137 -1.90 2.88 -17.78
CA LEU A 137 -2.27 3.80 -16.70
C LEU A 137 -2.23 5.26 -17.18
N LYS A 138 -3.22 6.05 -16.76
CA LYS A 138 -3.22 7.50 -16.99
C LYS A 138 -2.35 8.18 -15.94
N ALA A 139 -1.23 8.75 -16.35
CA ALA A 139 -0.32 9.48 -15.46
C ALA A 139 -0.97 10.77 -14.91
N PRO A 140 -0.56 11.24 -13.70
CA PRO A 140 0.37 10.60 -12.76
C PRO A 140 -0.32 9.47 -11.97
N LEU A 141 0.21 8.25 -12.07
CA LEU A 141 -0.29 7.10 -11.32
C LEU A 141 0.79 6.02 -11.22
N THR A 142 0.96 5.51 -10.01
CA THR A 142 1.71 4.29 -9.73
C THR A 142 0.76 3.25 -9.19
N ARG A 143 0.74 2.07 -9.83
CA ARG A 143 -0.05 0.91 -9.41
C ARG A 143 0.90 -0.19 -8.92
N THR A 144 0.62 -0.71 -7.72
CA THR A 144 1.27 -1.89 -7.16
C THR A 144 0.22 -2.98 -6.97
N THR A 145 0.31 -4.07 -7.72
CA THR A 145 -0.58 -5.22 -7.63
C THR A 145 0.09 -6.33 -6.84
N LEU A 146 -0.49 -6.68 -5.70
CA LEU A 146 -0.08 -7.78 -4.84
C LEU A 146 -0.93 -9.01 -5.17
N PHE A 147 -0.33 -10.03 -5.78
CA PHE A 147 -0.99 -11.32 -6.04
C PHE A 147 -0.86 -12.21 -4.81
N LEU A 148 -1.99 -12.49 -4.15
CA LEU A 148 -2.05 -13.16 -2.86
C LEU A 148 -1.66 -14.64 -2.97
N HIS A 149 -1.07 -15.19 -1.90
CA HIS A 149 -0.80 -16.62 -1.81
C HIS A 149 -2.14 -17.38 -1.85
N SER A 150 -2.32 -18.22 -2.87
CA SER A 150 -3.34 -19.26 -2.89
C SER A 150 -2.69 -20.60 -2.56
N GLU A 151 -3.21 -21.27 -1.54
CA GLU A 151 -2.80 -22.64 -1.17
C GLU A 151 -3.80 -23.68 -1.70
N GLY A 152 -4.79 -23.27 -2.51
CA GLY A 152 -5.93 -24.11 -2.87
C GLY A 152 -6.84 -24.45 -1.68
N ASP A 153 -6.70 -23.70 -0.59
CA ASP A 153 -7.48 -23.82 0.65
C ASP A 153 -8.33 -22.55 0.80
N GLU A 154 -9.63 -22.69 0.51
CA GLU A 154 -10.60 -21.59 0.60
C GLU A 154 -10.71 -21.01 2.02
N VAL A 155 -10.50 -21.83 3.06
CA VAL A 155 -10.55 -21.36 4.46
C VAL A 155 -9.36 -20.46 4.75
N TYR A 156 -8.17 -20.81 4.26
CA TYR A 156 -6.99 -19.98 4.37
C TYR A 156 -7.16 -18.65 3.62
N GLU A 157 -7.65 -18.70 2.39
CA GLU A 157 -7.89 -17.52 1.54
C GLU A 157 -8.90 -16.56 2.18
N HIS A 158 -10.07 -17.07 2.61
CA HIS A 158 -11.08 -16.26 3.28
C HIS A 158 -10.57 -15.67 4.60
N THR A 159 -9.79 -16.43 5.37
CA THR A 159 -9.22 -15.95 6.62
C THR A 159 -8.20 -14.84 6.37
N GLN A 160 -7.33 -14.99 5.36
CA GLN A 160 -6.38 -13.97 4.97
C GLN A 160 -7.09 -12.69 4.52
N GLN A 161 -8.11 -12.81 3.66
CA GLN A 161 -8.90 -11.69 3.17
C GLN A 161 -9.61 -10.96 4.33
N ARG A 162 -10.24 -11.69 5.26
CA ARG A 162 -10.88 -11.10 6.45
C ARG A 162 -9.89 -10.36 7.33
N ASN A 163 -8.69 -10.91 7.52
CA ASN A 163 -7.63 -10.25 8.30
C ASN A 163 -7.19 -8.94 7.64
N ILE A 164 -6.95 -8.95 6.32
CA ILE A 164 -6.60 -7.74 5.55
C ILE A 164 -7.73 -6.71 5.64
N ALA A 165 -8.99 -7.14 5.47
CA ALA A 165 -10.15 -6.28 5.55
C ALA A 165 -10.31 -5.63 6.93
N SER A 166 -10.15 -6.42 8.01
CA SER A 166 -10.18 -5.89 9.38
C SER A 166 -9.13 -4.79 9.57
N GLN A 167 -7.90 -5.05 9.13
CA GLN A 167 -6.78 -4.12 9.30
C GLN A 167 -6.98 -2.82 8.52
N LEU A 168 -7.49 -2.90 7.29
CA LEU A 168 -7.82 -1.71 6.50
C LEU A 168 -8.97 -0.91 7.13
N ASN A 169 -10.00 -1.59 7.65
CA ASN A 169 -11.13 -0.95 8.32
C ASN A 169 -10.76 -0.26 9.64
N GLU A 170 -9.69 -0.71 10.30
CA GLU A 170 -9.12 -0.09 11.50
C GLU A 170 -8.37 1.23 11.24
N LEU A 171 -8.13 1.58 9.97
CA LEU A 171 -7.50 2.86 9.62
C LEU A 171 -8.38 4.04 10.07
N GLN A 172 -7.83 4.86 10.97
CA GLN A 172 -8.50 6.05 11.48
C GLN A 172 -8.16 7.30 10.65
N PRO A 173 -9.15 8.16 10.33
CA PRO A 173 -8.91 9.35 9.50
C PRO A 173 -7.96 10.36 10.17
N LYS A 174 -7.84 10.33 11.51
CA LYS A 174 -6.90 11.17 12.28
C LYS A 174 -5.43 10.94 11.89
N MET A 175 -5.08 9.79 11.30
CA MET A 175 -3.69 9.55 10.88
C MET A 175 -3.25 10.52 9.77
N LEU A 176 -4.18 10.99 8.92
CA LEU A 176 -3.92 11.93 7.84
C LEU A 176 -3.35 13.26 8.34
N LEU A 177 -3.58 13.61 9.61
CA LEU A 177 -3.01 14.81 10.24
C LEU A 177 -1.49 14.73 10.40
N PHE A 178 -0.95 13.52 10.43
CA PHE A 178 0.46 13.26 10.65
C PHE A 178 1.19 12.90 9.35
N LEU A 179 0.46 12.53 8.30
CA LEU A 179 1.03 12.24 6.99
C LEU A 179 1.56 13.51 6.31
N LYS A 180 2.71 13.38 5.65
CA LYS A 180 3.39 14.50 4.98
C LYS A 180 2.63 14.93 3.73
N ASN A 181 2.35 13.98 2.85
CA ASN A 181 1.88 14.23 1.49
C ASN A 181 0.41 13.78 1.32
N LEU A 182 0.07 12.57 1.76
CA LEU A 182 -1.25 11.99 1.52
C LEU A 182 -2.37 12.77 2.24
N LYS A 183 -3.44 13.06 1.51
CA LYS A 183 -4.65 13.74 2.04
C LYS A 183 -5.92 12.94 1.90
N ARG A 184 -5.88 11.83 1.16
CA ARG A 184 -7.01 10.92 0.98
C ARG A 184 -6.53 9.46 0.95
N ILE A 185 -7.24 8.59 1.65
CA ILE A 185 -7.10 7.14 1.56
C ILE A 185 -8.48 6.60 1.15
N SER A 186 -8.56 5.82 0.07
CA SER A 186 -9.77 5.07 -0.26
C SER A 186 -9.53 3.57 -0.13
N ILE A 187 -10.55 2.85 0.32
CA ILE A 187 -10.50 1.41 0.56
C ILE A 187 -11.73 0.82 -0.11
N HIS A 188 -11.51 -0.04 -1.08
CA HIS A 188 -12.52 -0.67 -1.90
C HIS A 188 -12.46 -2.18 -1.64
N PHE A 189 -13.61 -2.80 -1.43
CA PHE A 189 -13.73 -4.24 -1.30
C PHE A 189 -14.60 -4.77 -2.44
N TYR A 190 -14.16 -5.86 -3.03
CA TYR A 190 -14.81 -6.54 -4.14
C TYR A 190 -15.24 -7.95 -3.75
N ASP A 191 -16.33 -8.43 -4.33
CA ASP A 191 -16.81 -9.81 -4.19
C ASP A 191 -16.08 -10.78 -5.15
N GLU A 192 -16.61 -11.99 -5.31
CA GLU A 192 -16.04 -13.03 -6.16
C GLU A 192 -16.16 -12.76 -7.66
N ASP A 193 -17.13 -11.92 -8.04
CA ASP A 193 -17.40 -11.53 -9.43
C ASP A 193 -16.73 -10.18 -9.79
N ASP A 194 -15.79 -9.72 -8.95
CA ASP A 194 -15.09 -8.44 -9.06
C ASP A 194 -16.04 -7.21 -9.03
N TYR A 195 -17.22 -7.30 -8.41
CA TYR A 195 -18.08 -6.15 -8.15
C TYR A 195 -17.74 -5.47 -6.82
N GLU A 196 -17.68 -4.13 -6.84
CA GLU A 196 -17.40 -3.34 -5.63
C GLU A 196 -18.58 -3.39 -4.65
N VAL A 197 -18.40 -4.09 -3.53
CA VAL A 197 -19.40 -4.26 -2.47
C VAL A 197 -19.29 -3.20 -1.38
N SER A 198 -18.11 -2.62 -1.14
CA SER A 198 -18.00 -1.50 -0.22
C SER A 198 -16.84 -0.56 -0.50
N LEU A 199 -17.01 0.69 -0.07
CA LEU A 199 -16.07 1.78 -0.20
C LEU A 199 -15.98 2.54 1.13
N ALA A 200 -14.78 2.66 1.68
CA ALA A 200 -14.48 3.59 2.76
C ALA A 200 -13.51 4.67 2.25
N VAL A 201 -13.79 5.94 2.56
CA VAL A 201 -12.92 7.07 2.20
C VAL A 201 -12.56 7.84 3.46
N LEU A 202 -11.26 7.97 3.71
CA LEU A 202 -10.68 8.84 4.72
C LEU A 202 -10.11 10.06 4.02
N SER A 203 -10.44 11.26 4.47
CA SER A 203 -9.89 12.48 3.90
C SER A 203 -9.64 13.56 4.94
N VAL A 204 -8.76 14.50 4.60
CA VAL A 204 -8.52 15.71 5.38
C VAL A 204 -8.79 16.94 4.51
N SER A 205 -9.52 17.91 5.07
CA SER A 205 -9.82 19.18 4.42
C SER A 205 -9.37 20.35 5.29
N TYR A 206 -8.92 21.42 4.64
CA TYR A 206 -8.49 22.66 5.26
C TYR A 206 -9.47 23.74 4.81
N PRO A 207 -10.52 24.05 5.60
CA PRO A 207 -11.44 25.13 5.27
C PRO A 207 -10.66 26.44 5.28
N ASP A 208 -10.81 27.23 4.20
CA ASP A 208 -10.19 28.55 4.13
C ASP A 208 -10.64 29.42 5.32
N GLU A 209 -9.71 30.22 5.85
CA GLU A 209 -9.89 31.18 6.96
C GLU A 209 -9.96 30.62 8.39
N SER A 210 -9.68 29.32 8.61
CA SER A 210 -9.55 28.80 9.99
C SER A 210 -8.29 27.95 10.19
N ASN A 211 -7.63 28.07 11.34
CA ASN A 211 -6.59 27.12 11.78
C ASN A 211 -7.16 25.73 12.15
N ARG A 212 -8.35 25.38 11.64
CA ARG A 212 -9.03 24.12 11.95
C ARG A 212 -8.81 23.15 10.80
N VAL A 213 -8.48 21.92 11.15
CA VAL A 213 -8.37 20.83 10.20
C VAL A 213 -9.54 19.89 10.44
N ILE A 214 -10.25 19.52 9.37
CA ILE A 214 -11.38 18.60 9.45
C ILE A 214 -10.95 17.28 8.83
N VAL A 215 -11.15 16.19 9.58
CA VAL A 215 -10.94 14.82 9.09
C VAL A 215 -12.30 14.16 8.90
N HIS A 216 -12.47 13.54 7.73
CA HIS A 216 -13.73 12.89 7.34
C HIS A 216 -13.50 11.39 7.17
N LYS A 217 -14.51 10.61 7.52
CA LYS A 217 -14.63 9.20 7.17
C LYS A 217 -16.04 8.98 6.62
N SER A 218 -16.13 8.49 5.39
CA SER A 218 -17.40 8.05 4.79
C SER A 218 -17.30 6.58 4.44
N GLU A 219 -18.40 5.84 4.61
CA GLU A 219 -18.51 4.44 4.24
C GLU A 219 -19.77 4.25 3.39
N THR A 220 -19.67 3.45 2.33
CA THR A 220 -20.78 3.03 1.48
C THR A 220 -20.70 1.53 1.32
N ARG A 221 -21.82 0.84 1.51
CA ARG A 221 -21.97 -0.59 1.21
C ARG A 221 -23.01 -0.71 0.11
N LYS A 222 -22.66 -1.35 -1.00
CA LYS A 222 -23.63 -1.73 -2.00
C LYS A 222 -24.18 -3.08 -1.55
N GLY A 223 -25.45 -3.10 -1.17
CA GLY A 223 -26.13 -4.31 -0.73
C GLY A 223 -26.53 -5.16 -1.93
N ASP A 224 -26.40 -6.47 -1.76
CA ASP A 224 -26.91 -7.52 -2.65
C ASP A 224 -28.37 -7.22 -3.04
N THR A 225 -28.63 -7.10 -4.35
CA THR A 225 -29.98 -7.30 -4.91
C THR A 225 -30.23 -8.78 -5.12
#